data_AF-A0A4S4C1A5-F1
#
_entry.id   AF-A0A4S4C1A5-F1
#
_cell.length_a   1.000
_cell.length_b   1.000
_cell.length_c   1.000
_cell.angle_alpha   90.00
_cell.angle_beta   90.00
_cell.angle_gamma   90.00
#
_symmetry.space_group_name_H-M   'P 1'
#
loop_
_entity.id
_entity.type
_entity.pdbx_description
1 polymer ?
#
loop_
_entity_poly.entity_id
_entity_poly.type
_entity_poly.pdbx_seq_one_letter_code
_entity_poly.pdbx_strand_id
1 'polypeptide(L)'
;MAFNQIHSVLKRLNPHDQNDAFMKLLLEASRRHSYIHSFFVDLKQYAKLRNALVHEKLRMRTYIAYPHEEVVLHIEKIARLLTAPPKVMTIASKTVITLLSSHSIEYIIQTMNTSSYNQFPIYQDGK
;
A
#
# COMPACT_ATOMS: atom_id res chain seq x y z
N MET A 1 -13.13 11.74 -6.21
CA MET A 1 -12.39 12.25 -5.03
C MET A 1 -11.16 11.38 -4.70
N ALA A 2 -11.28 10.05 -4.62
CA ALA A 2 -10.17 9.14 -4.29
C ALA A 2 -8.89 9.32 -5.14
N PHE A 3 -9.02 9.43 -6.47
CA PHE A 3 -7.87 9.67 -7.35
C PHE A 3 -7.10 10.95 -6.99
N ASN A 4 -7.81 12.04 -6.69
CA ASN A 4 -7.19 13.31 -6.32
C ASN A 4 -6.47 13.20 -4.97
N GLN A 5 -7.05 12.48 -4.00
CA GLN A 5 -6.41 12.23 -2.70
C GLN A 5 -5.10 11.48 -2.88
N ILE A 6 -5.09 10.41 -3.69
CA ILE A 6 -3.89 9.65 -4.01
C ILE A 6 -2.86 10.55 -4.69
N HIS A 7 -3.30 11.38 -5.65
CA HIS A 7 -2.41 12.32 -6.32
C HIS A 7 -1.75 13.31 -5.34
N SER A 8 -2.51 13.85 -4.37
CA SER A 8 -1.97 14.71 -3.31
C SER A 8 -0.97 13.98 -2.41
N VAL A 9 -1.19 12.70 -2.11
CA VAL A 9 -0.20 11.87 -1.39
C VAL A 9 1.08 11.74 -2.21
N LEU A 10 0.96 11.40 -3.50
CA LEU A 10 2.12 11.27 -4.38
C LEU A 10 2.92 12.58 -4.49
N LYS A 11 2.25 13.74 -4.59
CA LYS A 11 2.95 15.05 -4.53
C LYS A 11 3.73 15.23 -3.25
N ARG A 12 3.12 14.94 -2.10
CA ARG A 12 3.76 15.08 -0.79
C ARG A 12 4.99 14.16 -0.65
N LEU A 13 4.98 12.98 -1.27
CA LEU A 13 6.13 12.07 -1.30
C LEU A 13 7.23 12.52 -2.28
N ASN A 14 6.94 13.45 -3.20
CA ASN A 14 7.87 13.98 -4.20
C ASN A 14 7.96 15.51 -4.12
N PRO A 15 8.38 16.11 -2.98
CA PRO A 15 8.32 17.56 -2.78
C PRO A 15 9.25 18.37 -3.69
N HIS A 16 10.27 17.72 -4.28
CA HIS A 16 11.24 18.36 -5.18
C HIS A 16 10.95 18.14 -6.66
N ASP A 17 9.96 17.31 -7.01
CA ASP A 17 9.59 17.13 -8.42
C ASP A 17 8.69 18.29 -8.85
N GLN A 18 9.13 19.04 -9.86
CA GLN A 18 8.35 20.14 -10.44
C GLN A 18 7.23 19.64 -11.37
N ASN A 19 7.22 18.35 -11.69
CA ASN A 19 6.26 17.77 -12.62
C ASN A 19 5.02 17.24 -11.89
N ASP A 20 3.83 17.64 -12.36
CA ASP A 20 2.52 17.26 -11.83
C ASP A 20 1.91 16.01 -12.50
N ALA A 21 2.68 15.31 -13.33
CA ALA A 21 2.19 14.12 -14.03
C ALA A 21 2.06 12.95 -13.05
N PHE A 22 0.81 12.52 -12.81
CA PHE A 22 0.48 11.41 -11.92
C PHE A 22 1.37 10.17 -12.13
N MET A 23 1.57 9.76 -13.38
CA MET A 23 2.37 8.57 -13.71
C MET A 23 3.85 8.72 -13.32
N LYS A 24 4.42 9.92 -13.44
CA LYS A 24 5.80 10.19 -13.07
C LYS A 24 5.95 10.18 -11.54
N LEU A 25 5.04 10.88 -10.84
CA LEU A 25 5.00 10.89 -9.38
C LEU A 25 4.78 9.49 -8.78
N LEU A 26 3.93 8.68 -9.42
CA LEU A 26 3.68 7.29 -9.04
C LEU A 26 4.94 6.43 -9.21
N LEU A 27 5.62 6.55 -10.36
CA LEU A 27 6.86 5.82 -10.62
C LEU A 27 7.92 6.18 -9.58
N GLU A 28 8.16 7.46 -9.35
CA GLU A 28 9.20 7.92 -8.43
C GLU A 28 8.88 7.56 -6.97
N ALA A 29 7.63 7.70 -6.54
CA ALA A 29 7.20 7.25 -5.21
C ALA A 29 7.34 5.73 -5.06
N SER A 30 7.01 4.94 -6.09
CA SER A 30 7.09 3.48 -6.02
C SER A 30 8.52 2.94 -5.89
N ARG A 31 9.52 3.67 -6.39
CA ARG A 31 10.94 3.30 -6.25
C ARG A 31 11.46 3.49 -4.82
N ARG A 32 10.89 4.44 -4.09
CA ARG A 32 11.32 4.85 -2.73
C ARG A 32 10.45 4.27 -1.62
N HIS A 33 9.21 3.88 -1.93
CA HIS A 33 8.22 3.43 -0.95
C HIS A 33 7.56 2.12 -1.37
N SER A 34 7.86 1.03 -0.66
CA SER A 34 7.34 -0.32 -0.94
C SER A 34 5.81 -0.41 -0.87
N TYR A 35 5.18 0.32 0.04
CA TYR A 35 3.72 0.38 0.16
C TYR A 35 3.04 1.13 -1.00
N ILE A 36 3.76 2.00 -1.72
CA ILE A 36 3.27 2.58 -2.97
C ILE A 36 3.49 1.59 -4.11
N HIS A 37 4.64 0.90 -4.11
CA HIS A 37 4.96 -0.12 -5.09
C HIS A 37 3.92 -1.24 -5.13
N SER A 38 3.41 -1.69 -3.98
CA SER A 38 2.38 -2.72 -3.89
C SER A 38 1.08 -2.37 -4.62
N PHE A 39 0.77 -1.08 -4.79
CA PHE A 39 -0.42 -0.60 -5.50
C PHE A 39 -0.10 -0.08 -6.92
N PHE A 40 1.15 -0.18 -7.38
CA PHE A 40 1.60 0.47 -8.61
C PHE A 40 0.79 0.04 -9.85
N VAL A 41 0.55 -1.26 -9.99
CA VAL A 41 -0.18 -1.83 -11.14
C VAL A 41 -1.61 -1.30 -11.18
N ASP A 42 -2.31 -1.31 -10.04
CA ASP A 42 -3.70 -0.84 -9.93
C ASP A 42 -3.79 0.67 -10.19
N LEU A 43 -2.94 1.47 -9.56
CA LEU A 43 -2.94 2.93 -9.73
C LEU A 43 -2.61 3.33 -11.17
N LYS A 44 -1.73 2.58 -11.86
CA LYS A 44 -1.46 2.76 -13.29
C LYS A 44 -2.69 2.46 -14.14
N GLN A 45 -3.46 1.42 -13.84
CA GLN A 45 -4.72 1.13 -14.54
C GLN A 45 -5.78 2.20 -14.27
N TYR A 46 -5.89 2.68 -13.02
CA TYR A 46 -6.84 3.73 -12.66
C TYR A 46 -6.53 5.08 -13.30
N ALA A 47 -5.24 5.39 -13.53
CA ALA A 47 -4.86 6.56 -14.32
C ALA A 47 -5.36 6.48 -15.78
N LYS A 48 -5.30 5.28 -16.39
CA LYS A 48 -5.86 5.05 -17.73
C LYS A 48 -7.39 5.19 -17.73
N LEU A 49 -8.05 4.57 -16.75
CA LEU A 49 -9.50 4.66 -16.60
C LEU A 49 -9.95 6.11 -16.41
N ARG A 50 -9.29 6.89 -15.54
CA ARG A 50 -9.58 8.32 -15.37
C ARG A 50 -9.48 9.08 -16.69
N ASN A 51 -8.48 8.79 -17.51
CA ASN A 51 -8.34 9.45 -18.80
C ASN A 51 -9.46 9.06 -19.77
N ALA A 52 -9.88 7.79 -19.80
CA ALA A 52 -11.03 7.32 -20.55
C ALA A 52 -12.35 7.99 -20.10
N LEU A 53 -12.51 8.23 -18.79
CA LEU A 53 -13.64 8.94 -18.21
C LEU A 53 -13.61 10.46 -18.45
N VAL A 54 -12.51 11.06 -18.91
CA VAL A 54 -12.38 12.53 -19.00
C VAL A 54 -12.16 13.00 -20.44
N HIS A 55 -11.45 12.25 -21.28
CA HIS A 55 -10.85 12.79 -22.50
C HIS A 55 -11.32 12.23 -23.84
N GLU A 56 -12.28 11.32 -23.90
CA GLU A 56 -12.92 11.01 -25.18
C GLU A 56 -14.18 11.86 -25.34
N LYS A 57 -13.98 13.07 -25.86
CA LYS A 57 -15.05 13.96 -26.30
C LYS A 57 -15.75 13.33 -27.52
N LEU A 58 -16.65 12.37 -27.29
CA LEU A 58 -17.73 12.17 -28.25
C LEU A 58 -18.61 13.44 -28.23
N ARG A 59 -19.13 13.83 -29.39
CA ARG A 59 -19.90 15.08 -29.61
C ARG A 59 -21.23 15.18 -28.82
N MET A 60 -21.46 14.28 -27.88
CA MET A 60 -22.61 14.22 -26.99
C MET A 60 -22.08 13.78 -25.62
N ARG A 61 -22.74 14.16 -24.53
CA ARG A 61 -22.34 13.97 -23.11
C ARG A 61 -22.17 12.50 -22.70
N THR A 62 -21.25 11.79 -23.32
CA THR A 62 -21.06 10.34 -23.21
C THR A 62 -19.58 10.07 -22.99
N TYR A 63 -19.30 9.38 -21.90
CA TYR A 63 -18.00 8.82 -21.58
C TYR A 63 -17.83 7.51 -22.33
N ILE A 64 -16.59 7.20 -22.71
CA ILE A 64 -16.26 5.95 -23.43
C ILE A 64 -16.05 4.75 -22.50
N ALA A 65 -16.08 5.01 -21.21
CA ALA A 65 -16.04 4.01 -20.16
C ALA A 65 -16.96 4.43 -19.01
N TYR A 66 -17.40 3.46 -18.24
CA TYR A 66 -17.92 3.65 -16.90
C TYR A 66 -17.11 2.77 -15.95
N PRO A 67 -16.73 3.26 -14.76
CA PRO A 67 -16.02 2.43 -13.81
C PRO A 67 -16.98 1.39 -13.22
N HIS A 68 -16.51 0.15 -13.08
CA HIS A 68 -17.22 -0.85 -12.30
C HIS A 68 -17.23 -0.46 -10.82
N GLU A 69 -18.28 -0.79 -10.08
CA GLU A 69 -18.41 -0.44 -8.66
C GLU A 69 -17.22 -0.95 -7.83
N GLU A 70 -16.79 -2.19 -8.07
CA GLU A 70 -15.62 -2.79 -7.41
C GLU A 70 -14.33 -1.97 -7.63
N VAL A 71 -14.16 -1.37 -8.82
CA VAL A 71 -13.01 -0.51 -9.12
C VAL A 71 -13.06 0.77 -8.29
N VAL A 72 -14.26 1.36 -8.14
CA VAL A 72 -14.47 2.55 -7.30
C VAL A 72 -14.17 2.22 -5.84
N LEU A 73 -14.73 1.13 -5.31
CA LEU A 73 -14.50 0.69 -3.95
C LEU A 73 -13.01 0.40 -3.68
N HIS A 74 -12.32 -0.20 -4.66
CA HIS A 74 -10.91 -0.52 -4.53
C HIS A 74 -10.03 0.73 -4.50
N ILE A 75 -10.20 1.68 -5.43
CA ILE A 75 -9.41 2.92 -5.41
C ILE A 75 -9.68 3.76 -4.16
N GLU A 76 -10.91 3.76 -3.65
CA GLU A 76 -11.25 4.41 -2.37
C GLU A 76 -10.56 3.74 -1.18
N LYS A 77 -10.50 2.40 -1.17
CA LYS A 77 -9.75 1.66 -0.16
C LYS A 77 -8.27 2.02 -0.19
N ILE A 78 -7.65 2.06 -1.37
CA ILE A 78 -6.26 2.49 -1.52
C ILE A 78 -6.08 3.93 -1.05
N ALA A 79 -6.97 4.84 -1.45
CA ALA A 79 -6.93 6.24 -1.00
C ALA A 79 -6.97 6.35 0.54
N ARG A 80 -7.85 5.59 1.21
CA ARG A 80 -7.89 5.54 2.68
C ARG A 80 -6.58 5.03 3.28
N LEU A 81 -6.03 3.93 2.75
CA LEU A 81 -4.76 3.37 3.24
C LEU A 81 -3.58 4.35 3.08
N LEU A 82 -3.56 5.12 1.99
CA LEU A 82 -2.49 6.08 1.70
C LEU A 82 -2.63 7.42 2.44
N THR A 83 -3.85 7.83 2.79
CA THR A 83 -4.12 9.10 3.49
C THR A 83 -4.20 8.95 5.00
N ALA A 84 -4.69 7.81 5.48
CA ALA A 84 -4.85 7.48 6.88
C ALA A 84 -4.38 6.02 7.11
N PRO A 85 -3.06 5.79 7.16
CA PRO A 85 -2.53 4.46 7.41
C PRO A 85 -3.09 3.94 8.75
N PRO A 86 -3.58 2.69 8.81
CA PRO A 86 -4.12 2.13 10.04
C PRO A 86 -3.06 2.19 11.14
N LYS A 87 -3.47 2.56 12.37
CA LYS A 87 -2.55 2.61 13.51
C LYS A 87 -1.86 1.25 13.65
N VAL A 88 -0.55 1.24 13.90
CA VAL A 88 0.26 0.01 14.08
C VAL A 88 -0.40 -0.98 15.05
N MET A 89 -1.10 -0.46 16.07
CA MET A 89 -1.87 -1.22 17.05
C MET A 89 -2.95 -2.16 16.46
N THR A 90 -3.47 -1.86 15.27
CA THR A 90 -4.49 -2.68 14.59
C THR A 90 -3.91 -3.86 13.80
N ILE A 91 -2.61 -3.83 13.49
CA ILE A 91 -1.89 -4.89 12.76
C ILE A 91 -1.03 -5.72 13.74
N ALA A 92 -0.48 -5.08 14.77
CA ALA A 92 0.34 -5.69 15.81
C ALA A 92 -0.46 -6.51 16.85
N SER A 93 -1.77 -6.72 16.65
CA SER A 93 -2.60 -7.55 17.54
C SER A 93 -2.40 -9.05 17.34
N LYS A 94 -1.56 -9.48 16.39
CA LYS A 94 -1.18 -10.89 16.24
C LYS A 94 -0.20 -11.28 17.32
N THR A 95 -0.60 -12.20 18.18
CA THR A 95 0.28 -12.87 19.14
C THR A 95 1.46 -13.49 18.38
N VAL A 96 2.64 -12.89 18.52
CA VAL A 96 3.89 -13.46 18.01
C VAL A 96 4.47 -14.38 19.08
N ILE A 97 5.01 -15.52 18.67
CA ILE A 97 5.79 -16.37 19.57
C ILE A 97 7.11 -15.66 19.82
N THR A 98 7.34 -15.23 21.06
CA THR A 98 8.57 -14.57 21.49
C THR A 98 9.50 -15.60 22.13
N LEU A 99 10.76 -15.64 21.71
CA LEU A 99 11.77 -16.51 22.33
C LEU A 99 12.64 -15.69 23.29
N LEU A 100 12.96 -16.25 24.45
CA LEU A 100 13.89 -15.64 25.39
C LEU A 100 15.33 -16.10 25.10
N SER A 101 16.30 -15.21 25.30
CA SER A 101 17.73 -15.54 25.13
C SER A 101 18.24 -16.58 26.13
N SER A 102 17.49 -16.84 27.20
CA SER A 102 17.77 -17.87 28.21
C SER A 102 17.29 -19.26 27.80
N HIS A 103 16.50 -19.39 26.72
CA HIS A 103 16.09 -20.68 26.21
C HIS A 103 17.28 -21.44 25.60
N SER A 104 17.31 -22.75 25.84
CA SER A 104 18.29 -23.63 25.21
C SER A 104 18.10 -23.65 23.69
N ILE A 105 19.19 -23.83 22.96
CA ILE A 105 19.17 -23.93 21.49
C ILE A 105 18.26 -25.08 21.03
N GLU A 106 18.23 -26.18 21.79
CA GLU A 106 17.34 -27.32 21.53
C GLU A 106 15.86 -26.92 21.54
N TYR A 107 15.42 -26.14 22.53
CA TYR A 107 14.06 -25.63 22.63
C TYR A 107 13.71 -24.68 21.47
N ILE A 108 14.67 -23.84 21.07
CA ILE A 108 14.51 -22.91 19.93
C ILE A 108 14.31 -23.70 18.64
N ILE A 109 15.11 -24.74 18.38
CA ILE A 109 15.02 -25.57 17.18
C ILE A 109 13.69 -26.33 17.13
N GLN A 110 13.22 -26.88 18.27
CA GLN A 110 11.91 -27.53 18.33
C GLN A 110 10.75 -26.55 18.08
N THR A 111 10.84 -25.33 18.63
CA THR A 111 9.83 -24.28 18.43
C THR A 111 9.80 -23.81 16.97
N MET A 112 10.96 -23.70 16.32
CA MET A 112 11.06 -23.38 14.89
C MET A 112 10.41 -24.46 14.02
N ASN A 113 10.66 -25.74 14.32
CA ASN A 113 10.10 -26.87 13.56
C ASN A 113 8.58 -27.06 13.74
N THR A 114 8.02 -26.57 14.85
CA THR A 114 6.59 -26.74 15.17
C THR A 114 5.73 -25.51 14.85
N SER A 115 6.34 -24.37 14.51
CA SER A 115 5.62 -23.17 14.13
C SER A 115 5.60 -22.95 12.61
N SER A 116 4.59 -22.22 12.12
CA SER A 116 4.49 -21.79 10.71
C SER A 116 5.28 -20.51 10.39
N TYR A 117 6.09 -20.02 11.34
CA TYR A 117 6.81 -18.75 11.25
C TYR A 117 8.30 -18.97 11.00
N ASN A 118 8.86 -18.22 10.03
CA ASN A 118 10.29 -18.26 9.69
C ASN A 118 11.12 -17.19 10.43
N GLN A 119 10.50 -16.35 11.26
CA GLN A 119 11.16 -15.27 12.00
C GLN A 119 10.56 -15.14 13.39
N PHE A 120 11.43 -15.09 14.40
CA PHE A 120 11.04 -14.99 15.80
C PHE A 120 11.81 -13.84 16.46
N PRO A 121 11.12 -12.89 17.11
CA PRO A 121 11.79 -11.91 17.94
C PRO A 121 12.40 -12.58 19.18
N ILE A 122 13.67 -12.28 19.45
CA ILE A 122 14.40 -12.75 20.64
C ILE A 122 14.50 -11.59 21.63
N TYR A 123 14.03 -11.81 22.86
CA TYR A 123 14.14 -10.84 23.95
C TYR A 123 15.18 -11.30 24.95
N GLN A 124 16.02 -10.36 25.42
CA GLN A 124 16.89 -10.56 26.59
C GLN A 124 16.13 -10.06 27.82
N ASP A 125 16.17 -10.81 28.91
CA ASP A 125 15.46 -10.49 30.15
C ASP A 125 15.67 -9.02 30.55
N GLY A 126 14.62 -8.20 30.37
CA GLY A 126 14.54 -6.83 30.86
C GLY A 126 14.33 -5.70 29.84
N LYS A 127 14.47 -5.89 28.52
CA LYS A 127 14.08 -4.88 27.49
C LYS A 127 13.69 -5.47 26.15
#